data_AF-A0A850H3M4-F1
#
_entry.id   AF-A0A850H3M4-F1
#
_cell.length_a   1.000
_cell.length_b   1.000
_cell.length_c   1.000
_cell.angle_alpha   90.00
_cell.angle_beta   90.00
_cell.angle_gamma   90.00
#
_symmetry.space_group_name_H-M   'P 1'
#
loop_
_entity.id
_entity.type
_entity.pdbx_description
1 polymer ?
#
loop_
_entity_poly.entity_id
_entity_poly.type
_entity_poly.pdbx_seq_one_letter_code
_entity_poly.pdbx_strand_id
1 'polypeptide(L)'
;MKAICTPILVTLSAVSVSVVAQETPVTEVATHPEATEEAPPVVEIIERDETGKATRIRIESREYALCSDTVMDSCISPRAAGFDWGSQPLDHWPGQTATSLKQERASKAQASQELSEEAGDAEEAAPPQGQ
;
A
#
# COMPACT_ATOMS: atom_id res chain seq x y z
N MET A 1 -51.08 34.88 0.92
CA MET A 1 -49.93 35.43 0.17
C MET A 1 -49.87 36.92 0.47
N LYS A 2 -48.91 37.34 1.32
CA LYS A 2 -48.73 38.75 1.71
C LYS A 2 -47.26 39.07 1.49
N ALA A 3 -47.01 39.96 0.54
CA ALA A 3 -45.69 40.48 0.21
C ALA A 3 -45.23 41.43 1.30
N ILE A 4 -44.01 41.26 1.78
CA ILE A 4 -43.28 42.29 2.53
C ILE A 4 -42.02 42.57 1.73
N CYS A 5 -42.08 43.72 1.06
CA CYS A 5 -41.01 44.38 0.35
C CYS A 5 -40.33 45.32 1.36
N THR A 6 -39.01 45.23 1.53
CA THR A 6 -38.20 46.27 2.18
C THR A 6 -36.80 46.27 1.55
N PRO A 7 -36.24 47.45 1.19
CA PRO A 7 -35.14 47.54 0.24
C PRO A 7 -33.74 47.65 0.89
N ILE A 8 -32.76 47.12 0.14
CA ILE A 8 -31.44 47.69 -0.18
C ILE A 8 -30.60 48.25 0.98
N LEU A 9 -29.48 47.57 1.23
CA LEU A 9 -28.19 48.26 1.40
C LEU A 9 -27.06 47.33 0.91
N VAL A 10 -26.62 47.58 -0.31
CA VAL A 10 -25.40 47.00 -0.90
C VAL A 10 -24.23 47.78 -0.33
N THR A 11 -23.45 47.17 0.57
CA THR A 11 -22.10 47.65 0.89
C THR A 11 -21.10 46.77 0.15
N LEU A 12 -20.63 47.29 -0.99
CA LEU A 12 -19.44 46.79 -1.68
C LEU A 12 -18.22 47.18 -0.84
N SER A 13 -17.56 46.21 -0.20
CA SER A 13 -16.17 46.36 0.25
C SER A 13 -15.32 45.38 -0.52
N ALA A 14 -14.57 45.92 -1.47
CA ALA A 14 -13.49 45.21 -2.13
C ALA A 14 -12.34 45.07 -1.11
N VAL A 15 -12.20 43.88 -0.52
CA VAL A 15 -11.00 43.51 0.22
C VAL A 15 -10.15 42.63 -0.69
N SER A 16 -9.10 43.22 -1.23
CA SER A 16 -8.01 42.51 -1.88
C SER A 16 -7.21 41.79 -0.80
N VAL A 17 -7.40 40.47 -0.68
CA VAL A 17 -6.55 39.62 0.17
C VAL A 17 -5.45 39.05 -0.70
N SER A 18 -4.22 39.47 -0.43
CA SER A 18 -3.02 38.82 -0.96
C SER A 18 -2.94 37.40 -0.38
N VAL A 19 -2.89 36.40 -1.26
CA VAL A 19 -2.50 35.04 -0.90
C VAL A 19 -1.03 35.09 -0.49
N VAL A 20 -0.75 34.82 0.78
CA VAL A 20 0.59 34.43 1.23
C VAL A 20 0.55 32.91 1.29
N ALA A 21 1.32 32.26 0.42
CA ALA A 21 1.56 30.83 0.49
C ALA A 21 2.26 30.53 1.82
N GLN A 22 1.52 29.99 2.78
CA GLN A 22 2.10 29.35 3.96
C GLN A 22 2.48 27.93 3.56
N GLU A 23 3.76 27.70 3.33
CA GLU A 23 4.35 26.38 3.28
C GLU A 23 4.48 25.85 4.71
N THR A 24 3.42 25.18 5.16
CA THR A 24 3.47 24.36 6.38
C THR A 24 4.26 23.09 6.06
N PRO A 25 5.35 22.77 6.78
CA PRO A 25 5.92 21.44 6.74
C PRO A 25 4.89 20.48 7.36
N VAL A 26 4.19 19.73 6.52
CA VAL A 26 3.40 18.58 6.96
C VAL A 26 4.37 17.49 7.40
N THR A 27 4.80 17.57 8.66
CA THR A 27 5.21 16.40 9.40
C THR A 27 3.97 15.55 9.59
N GLU A 28 3.66 14.71 8.60
CA GLU A 28 2.67 13.66 8.68
C GLU A 28 3.21 12.60 9.65
N VAL A 29 3.09 12.88 10.95
CA VAL A 29 2.98 11.81 11.93
C VAL A 29 1.71 11.08 11.55
N ALA A 30 1.87 9.91 10.93
CA ALA A 30 0.84 8.91 10.80
C ALA A 30 0.35 8.56 12.22
N THR A 31 -0.57 9.39 12.72
CA THR A 31 -1.44 9.03 13.82
C THR A 31 -2.31 7.93 13.24
N HIS A 32 -1.90 6.68 13.49
CA HIS A 32 -2.84 5.57 13.46
C HIS A 32 -4.08 6.06 14.23
N PRO A 33 -5.31 5.95 13.68
CA PRO A 33 -6.49 6.22 14.48
C PRO A 33 -6.34 5.40 15.75
N GLU A 34 -6.30 6.11 16.87
CA GLU A 34 -6.30 5.56 18.20
C GLU A 34 -7.34 4.45 18.18
N ALA A 35 -6.86 3.21 18.29
CA ALA A 35 -7.75 2.08 18.45
C ALA A 35 -8.53 2.40 19.72
N THR A 36 -9.80 2.75 19.56
CA THR A 36 -10.78 2.64 20.62
C THR A 36 -10.45 1.34 21.32
N GLU A 37 -10.13 1.42 22.61
CA GLU A 37 -9.72 0.30 23.45
C GLU A 37 -10.94 -0.65 23.60
N GLU A 38 -11.34 -1.28 22.50
CA GLU A 38 -12.29 -2.36 22.48
C GLU A 38 -11.58 -3.54 23.13
N ALA A 39 -12.14 -3.99 24.25
CA ALA A 39 -11.63 -5.14 24.98
C ALA A 39 -11.35 -6.28 23.99
N PRO A 40 -10.20 -6.96 24.07
CA PRO A 40 -9.86 -8.02 23.12
C PRO A 40 -11.01 -9.04 23.10
N PRO A 41 -11.46 -9.46 21.91
CA PRO A 41 -12.60 -10.36 21.80
C PRO A 41 -12.33 -11.62 22.62
N VAL A 42 -13.32 -12.07 23.38
CA VAL A 42 -13.19 -13.28 24.21
C VAL A 42 -13.00 -14.47 23.27
N VAL A 43 -11.78 -15.01 23.24
CA VAL A 43 -11.44 -16.20 22.45
C VAL A 43 -11.56 -17.44 23.32
N GLU A 44 -12.50 -18.32 22.97
CA GLU A 44 -12.63 -19.64 23.60
C GLU A 44 -11.87 -20.68 22.77
N ILE A 45 -11.07 -21.52 23.43
CA ILE A 45 -10.32 -22.60 22.79
C ILE A 45 -11.16 -23.87 22.79
N ILE A 46 -11.58 -24.33 21.62
CA ILE A 46 -12.42 -25.52 21.45
C ILE A 46 -11.54 -26.78 21.38
N GLU A 47 -10.42 -26.69 20.67
CA GLU A 47 -9.57 -27.84 20.38
C GLU A 47 -8.09 -27.45 20.46
N ARG A 48 -7.27 -28.39 20.95
CA ARG A 48 -5.81 -28.30 20.97
C ARG A 48 -5.21 -29.56 20.36
N ASP A 49 -4.06 -29.41 19.71
CA ASP A 49 -3.27 -30.51 19.19
C ASP A 49 -2.48 -31.25 20.28
N GLU A 50 -1.75 -32.30 19.87
CA GLU A 50 -0.83 -33.08 20.72
C GLU A 50 0.33 -32.25 21.29
N THR A 51 0.65 -31.11 20.68
CA THR A 51 1.69 -30.17 21.12
C THR A 51 1.13 -29.13 22.11
N GLY A 52 -0.18 -29.17 22.38
CA GLY A 52 -0.89 -28.23 23.26
C GLY A 52 -1.24 -26.89 22.60
N LYS A 53 -1.03 -26.72 21.29
CA LYS A 53 -1.41 -25.52 20.53
C LYS A 53 -2.89 -25.57 20.20
N ALA A 54 -3.57 -24.43 20.23
CA ALA A 54 -4.96 -24.35 19.81
C ALA A 54 -5.06 -24.59 18.29
N THR A 55 -6.00 -25.42 17.86
CA THR A 55 -6.29 -25.72 16.45
C THR A 55 -7.61 -25.13 16.01
N ARG A 56 -8.57 -25.02 16.94
CA ARG A 56 -9.89 -24.42 16.70
C ARG A 56 -10.31 -23.53 17.85
N ILE A 57 -10.85 -22.36 17.50
CA ILE A 57 -11.31 -21.35 18.45
C ILE A 57 -12.73 -20.92 18.15
N ARG A 58 -13.41 -20.38 19.16
CA ARG A 58 -14.69 -19.70 19.02
C ARG A 58 -14.54 -18.22 19.31
N ILE A 59 -15.01 -17.39 18.38
CA ILE A 59 -15.10 -15.94 18.51
C ILE A 59 -16.55 -15.55 18.25
N GLU A 60 -17.20 -14.88 19.22
CA GLU A 60 -18.58 -14.38 19.07
C GLU A 60 -19.59 -15.44 18.55
N SER A 61 -19.46 -16.68 19.05
CA SER A 61 -20.27 -17.84 18.65
C SER A 61 -19.98 -18.46 17.27
N ARG A 62 -18.93 -18.01 16.57
CA ARG A 62 -18.46 -18.62 15.31
C ARG A 62 -17.18 -19.40 15.55
N GLU A 63 -17.08 -20.56 14.92
CA GLU A 63 -15.90 -21.42 15.01
C GLU A 63 -14.94 -21.14 13.85
N TYR A 64 -13.67 -20.99 14.19
CA TYR A 64 -12.59 -20.73 13.24
C TYR A 64 -11.44 -21.68 13.47
N ALA A 65 -10.87 -22.19 12.38
CA ALA A 65 -9.60 -22.89 12.42
C ALA A 65 -8.45 -21.88 12.55
N LEU A 66 -7.44 -22.23 13.33
CA LEU A 66 -6.19 -21.47 13.37
C LEU A 66 -5.25 -21.93 12.27
N CYS A 67 -4.50 -20.99 11.71
CA CYS A 67 -3.53 -21.31 10.67
C CYS A 67 -2.42 -22.20 11.23
N SER A 68 -2.10 -23.25 10.48
CA SER A 68 -1.07 -24.24 10.77
C SER A 68 -0.32 -24.61 9.48
N ASP A 69 0.69 -25.46 9.58
CA ASP A 69 1.42 -25.96 8.41
C ASP A 69 0.52 -26.75 7.43
N THR A 70 -0.61 -27.27 7.92
CA THR A 70 -1.57 -28.06 7.12
C THR A 70 -2.76 -27.24 6.62
N VAL A 71 -3.06 -26.09 7.25
CA VAL A 71 -4.17 -25.22 6.91
C VAL A 71 -3.67 -23.78 6.80
N MET A 72 -3.47 -23.33 5.56
CA MET A 72 -2.96 -21.98 5.26
C MET A 72 -4.04 -21.05 4.70
N ASP A 73 -5.05 -21.61 4.05
CA ASP A 73 -6.18 -20.87 3.47
C ASP A 73 -7.42 -21.00 4.37
N SER A 74 -8.23 -19.94 4.46
CA SER A 74 -9.47 -19.90 5.24
C SER A 74 -9.31 -20.14 6.75
N CYS A 75 -8.17 -19.77 7.31
CA CYS A 75 -7.87 -19.85 8.74
C CYS A 75 -7.59 -18.45 9.33
N ILE A 76 -7.71 -18.33 10.65
CA ILE A 76 -7.32 -17.11 11.38
C ILE A 76 -5.86 -17.25 11.84
N SER A 77 -5.07 -16.19 11.65
CA SER A 77 -3.70 -16.19 12.15
C SER A 77 -3.71 -16.25 13.69
N PRO A 78 -2.84 -17.06 14.31
CA PRO A 78 -2.83 -17.20 15.77
C PRO A 78 -2.63 -15.87 16.51
N ARG A 79 -1.85 -14.95 15.94
CA ARG A 79 -1.65 -13.58 16.47
C ARG A 79 -2.91 -12.73 16.41
N ALA A 80 -3.70 -12.83 15.34
CA ALA A 80 -4.99 -12.15 15.26
C ALA A 80 -5.99 -12.71 16.29
N ALA A 81 -5.83 -13.97 16.68
CA ALA A 81 -6.59 -14.60 17.74
C ALA A 81 -6.01 -14.39 19.15
N GLY A 82 -4.99 -13.53 19.32
CA GLY A 82 -4.41 -13.19 20.62
C GLY A 82 -3.42 -14.21 21.18
N PHE A 83 -2.89 -15.13 20.35
CA PHE A 83 -1.83 -16.05 20.76
C PHE A 83 -0.44 -15.51 20.47
N ASP A 84 0.53 -15.88 21.31
CA ASP A 84 1.94 -15.47 21.20
C ASP A 84 2.76 -16.24 20.14
N TRP A 85 2.13 -17.11 19.36
CA TRP A 85 2.78 -17.93 18.34
C TRP A 85 2.27 -17.61 16.93
N GLY A 86 2.90 -18.17 15.88
CA GLY A 86 2.45 -17.99 14.50
C GLY A 86 3.11 -16.84 13.71
N SER A 87 4.00 -16.07 14.33
CA SER A 87 4.92 -15.17 13.61
C SER A 87 6.31 -15.79 13.59
N GLN A 88 6.55 -16.73 12.67
CA GLN A 88 7.91 -17.17 12.37
C GLN A 88 8.49 -16.22 11.31
N PRO A 89 9.57 -15.49 11.62
CA PRO A 89 10.31 -14.78 10.59
C PRO A 89 10.82 -15.78 9.56
N LEU A 90 10.80 -15.41 8.29
CA LEU A 90 11.49 -16.17 7.26
C LEU A 90 13.00 -15.92 7.44
N ASP A 91 13.76 -16.96 7.76
CA ASP A 91 15.22 -16.89 7.90
C ASP A 91 15.91 -16.50 6.57
N HIS A 92 15.33 -16.93 5.44
CA HIS A 92 15.88 -16.69 4.12
C HIS A 92 14.78 -16.63 3.06
N TRP A 93 14.89 -15.68 2.14
CA TRP A 93 14.04 -15.63 0.95
C TRP A 93 14.71 -16.42 -0.19
N PRO A 94 14.13 -17.54 -0.65
CA PRO A 94 14.73 -18.33 -1.72
C PRO A 94 14.59 -17.59 -3.06
N GLY A 95 15.64 -16.89 -3.48
CA GLY A 95 15.72 -16.22 -4.78
C GLY A 95 16.66 -15.03 -4.83
N GLN A 96 16.82 -14.45 -6.02
CA GLN A 96 17.45 -13.14 -6.16
C GLN A 96 16.58 -12.07 -5.48
N THR A 97 17.20 -11.16 -4.74
CA THR A 97 16.47 -10.03 -4.14
C THR A 97 15.83 -9.18 -5.24
N ALA A 98 14.73 -8.49 -4.91
CA ALA A 98 14.09 -7.57 -5.83
C ALA A 98 15.08 -6.54 -6.42
N THR A 99 16.07 -6.12 -5.62
CA THR A 99 17.15 -5.23 -6.03
C THR A 99 18.02 -5.87 -7.13
N SER A 100 18.45 -7.12 -6.96
CA SER A 100 19.25 -7.85 -7.95
C SER A 100 18.52 -7.97 -9.29
N LEU A 101 17.23 -8.35 -9.26
CA LEU A 101 16.40 -8.43 -10.47
C LEU A 101 16.22 -7.07 -11.15
N LYS A 102 16.11 -5.99 -10.37
CA LYS A 102 16.00 -4.63 -10.90
C LYS A 102 17.31 -4.19 -11.57
N GLN A 103 18.45 -4.49 -10.97
CA GLN A 103 19.78 -4.20 -11.53
C GLN A 103 20.00 -4.96 -12.83
N GLU A 104 19.72 -6.26 -12.87
CA GLU A 104 19.89 -7.06 -14.09
C GLU A 104 19.01 -6.56 -15.24
N ARG A 105 17.75 -6.20 -14.96
CA ARG A 105 16.85 -5.61 -15.97
C ARG A 105 17.33 -4.26 -16.45
N ALA A 106 17.87 -3.41 -15.56
CA ALA A 106 18.44 -2.11 -15.93
C ALA A 106 19.68 -2.28 -16.82
N SER A 107 20.61 -3.16 -16.42
CA SER A 107 21.82 -3.46 -17.20
C SER A 107 21.49 -4.02 -18.57
N LYS A 108 20.49 -4.91 -18.67
CA LYS A 108 20.03 -5.47 -19.95
C LYS A 108 19.37 -4.44 -20.85
N ALA A 109 18.63 -3.49 -20.27
CA ALA A 109 18.03 -2.38 -21.00
C ALA A 109 19.10 -1.44 -21.57
N GLN A 110 20.13 -1.11 -20.80
CA GLN A 110 21.24 -0.26 -21.25
C GLN A 110 22.05 -0.92 -22.37
N ALA A 111 22.35 -2.21 -22.25
CA ALA A 111 23.06 -2.96 -23.30
C ALA A 111 22.28 -3.03 -24.62
N SER A 112 20.95 -2.95 -24.56
CA SER A 112 20.10 -2.94 -25.77
C SER A 112 20.01 -1.55 -26.40
N GLN A 113 20.30 -0.49 -25.64
CA GLN A 113 20.22 0.91 -26.08
C GLN A 113 21.49 1.31 -26.85
N GLU A 114 22.67 0.96 -26.34
CA GLU A 114 23.95 1.19 -27.05
C GLU A 114 24.01 0.45 -28.39
N LEU A 115 23.41 -0.75 -28.48
CA LEU A 115 23.36 -1.53 -29.72
C LEU A 115 22.46 -0.90 -30.81
N SER A 116 21.51 -0.06 -30.41
CA SER A 116 20.61 0.64 -31.34
C SER A 116 21.14 2.00 -31.82
N GLU A 117 22.09 2.59 -31.12
CA GLU A 117 22.68 3.89 -31.48
C GLU A 117 23.79 3.75 -32.55
N GLU A 118 24.54 2.63 -32.59
CA GLU A 118 25.53 2.38 -33.66
C GLU A 118 24.91 2.03 -35.03
N ALA A 119 23.61 1.70 -35.09
CA ALA A 119 22.93 1.38 -36.34
C ALA A 119 22.35 2.62 -37.06
N GLY A 120 22.45 3.81 -36.47
CA GLY A 120 21.77 5.03 -36.93
C GLY A 120 22.51 5.91 -37.96
N ASP A 121 23.79 5.66 -38.27
CA ASP A 121 24.62 6.60 -39.05
C ASP A 121 24.97 6.11 -40.48
N ALA A 122 24.12 5.28 -41.09
CA ALA A 122 24.36 4.75 -42.44
C ALA A 122 23.29 5.13 -43.48
N GLU A 123 22.48 6.16 -43.24
CA GLU A 123 21.44 6.59 -44.18
C GLU A 123 21.49 8.10 -44.48
N GLU A 124 22.61 8.59 -45.02
CA GLU A 124 22.58 9.77 -45.90
C GLU A 124 23.72 9.74 -46.93
N ALA A 125 23.55 8.93 -47.97
CA ALA A 125 24.29 9.06 -49.23
C ALA A 125 23.37 8.72 -50.41
N ALA A 126 22.38 9.58 -50.66
CA ALA A 126 21.61 9.54 -51.89
C ALA A 126 22.52 9.95 -53.07
N PRO A 127 22.62 9.15 -54.15
CA PRO A 127 23.38 9.56 -55.32
C PRO A 127 22.67 10.70 -56.05
N PRO A 128 23.40 11.71 -56.58
CA PRO A 128 22.79 12.81 -57.30
C PRO A 128 22.06 12.30 -58.55
N GLN A 129 20.77 12.58 -58.64
CA GLN A 129 19.97 12.36 -59.84
C GLN A 129 20.47 13.32 -60.94
N GLY A 130 21.16 12.76 -61.94
CA GLY A 130 21.59 13.48 -63.14
C GLY A 130 20.44 13.67 -64.12
N GLN A 131 20.43 14.84 -64.77
CA GLN A 131 19.48 15.33 -65.76
C GLN A 131 19.54 14.58 -67.10
#